data_AF-A0A845BEK3-F1
#
_entry.id   AF-A0A845BEK3-F1
#
_cell.length_a   1.000
_cell.length_b   1.000
_cell.length_c   1.000
_cell.angle_alpha   90.00
_cell.angle_beta   90.00
_cell.angle_gamma   90.00
#
_symmetry.space_group_name_H-M   'P 1'
#
loop_
_entity.id
_entity.type
_entity.pdbx_description
1 polymer ?
#
loop_
_entity_poly.entity_id
_entity_poly.type
_entity_poly.pdbx_seq_one_letter_code
_entity_poly.pdbx_strand_id
1 'polypeptide(L)'
;MRAVYAVEAAGIQVVRAEVLFDLAASSRYSIESRVAFTGMASWFSSGRMVTRVEGVWAGDAAQPSRYRSEGTWRGEPRQVTLDYPAGQPVLRRLVPAHDPNREPVPPPLQSHTIDSLSALAQLSRTVEETGRCEERAAIFDGHRRGNVVIRTLGRDYLPPHGPAWSGEAVRCGFVARQIAGFRRDDGEDAREPQEGTAWMARPRPGAPVLPVRVEMPGRWLGRLTAYLVELGRP
;
A
#
# COMPACT_ATOMS: atom_id res chain seq x y z
N MET A 1 -8.13 0.85 14.35
CA MET A 1 -7.88 -0.61 14.55
C MET A 1 -6.45 -0.91 14.18
N ARG A 2 -5.75 -1.73 14.97
CA ARG A 2 -4.39 -2.17 14.68
C ARG A 2 -4.40 -3.53 14.00
N ALA A 3 -3.61 -3.69 12.94
CA ALA A 3 -3.40 -4.94 12.22
C ALA A 3 -1.90 -5.13 11.97
N VAL A 4 -1.40 -6.35 12.12
CA VAL A 4 0.00 -6.67 11.87
C VAL A 4 0.09 -7.70 10.75
N TYR A 5 1.00 -7.42 9.83
CA TYR A 5 1.31 -8.26 8.69
C TYR A 5 2.72 -8.83 8.78
N ALA A 6 2.84 -10.12 8.50
CA ALA A 6 4.10 -10.77 8.17
C ALA A 6 4.20 -10.85 6.64
N VAL A 7 5.25 -10.26 6.07
CA VAL A 7 5.51 -10.37 4.62
C VAL A 7 6.64 -11.36 4.42
N GLU A 8 6.32 -12.38 3.63
CA GLU A 8 7.19 -13.51 3.37
C GLU A 8 7.66 -13.52 1.91
N ALA A 9 8.88 -13.99 1.71
CA ALA A 9 9.42 -14.35 0.41
C ALA A 9 9.95 -15.79 0.51
N ALA A 10 9.51 -16.67 -0.40
CA ALA A 10 9.86 -18.10 -0.36
C ALA A 10 9.64 -18.76 1.03
N GLY A 11 8.58 -18.37 1.75
CA GLY A 11 8.24 -18.88 3.08
C GLY A 11 9.05 -18.29 4.25
N ILE A 12 9.95 -17.34 3.98
CA ILE A 12 10.77 -16.68 5.00
C ILE A 12 10.23 -15.27 5.24
N GLN A 13 9.95 -14.92 6.50
CA GLN A 13 9.52 -13.57 6.84
C GLN A 13 10.64 -12.54 6.65
N VAL A 14 10.44 -11.62 5.71
CA VAL A 14 11.41 -10.57 5.36
C VAL A 14 11.02 -9.20 5.87
N VAL A 15 9.72 -8.95 6.08
CA VAL A 15 9.21 -7.68 6.58
C VAL A 15 8.09 -7.93 7.60
N ARG A 16 8.06 -7.10 8.64
CA ARG A 16 6.91 -6.93 9.53
C ARG A 16 6.32 -5.55 9.30
N ALA A 17 5.02 -5.49 9.08
CA ALA A 17 4.28 -4.25 8.92
C ALA A 17 3.18 -4.15 9.98
N GLU A 18 3.14 -3.07 10.73
CA GLU A 18 2.03 -2.74 11.62
C GLU A 18 1.23 -1.59 11.01
N VAL A 19 -0.08 -1.74 10.93
CA VAL A 19 -0.96 -0.77 10.29
C VAL A 19 -2.10 -0.40 11.22
N LEU A 20 -2.27 0.90 11.46
CA LEU A 20 -3.40 1.49 12.15
C LEU A 20 -4.38 2.00 11.10
N PHE A 21 -5.57 1.43 11.08
CA PHE A 21 -6.68 1.81 10.21
C PHE A 21 -7.74 2.58 10.98
N ASP A 22 -8.05 3.80 10.55
CA ASP A 22 -9.25 4.54 10.94
C ASP A 22 -10.10 4.78 9.67
N LEU A 23 -10.95 3.80 9.35
CA LEU A 23 -11.80 3.79 8.15
C LEU A 23 -13.30 3.78 8.49
N ALA A 24 -13.65 3.73 9.77
CA ALA A 24 -15.03 3.54 10.23
C ALA A 24 -15.87 4.84 10.14
N ALA A 25 -15.22 6.00 10.17
CA ALA A 25 -15.91 7.27 10.01
C ALA A 25 -16.41 7.45 8.56
N SER A 26 -17.65 7.92 8.40
CA SER A 26 -18.23 8.17 7.07
C SER A 26 -17.55 9.32 6.33
N SER A 27 -17.02 10.32 7.05
CA SER A 27 -16.53 11.57 6.47
C SER A 27 -15.01 11.68 6.31
N ARG A 28 -14.23 10.92 7.10
CA ARG A 28 -12.76 10.99 7.10
C ARG A 28 -12.12 9.62 7.19
N TYR A 29 -10.85 9.55 6.83
CA TYR A 29 -10.02 8.38 7.08
C TYR A 29 -8.60 8.76 7.48
N SER A 30 -7.95 7.84 8.18
CA SER A 30 -6.49 7.84 8.28
C SER A 30 -5.94 6.42 8.28
N ILE A 31 -4.74 6.27 7.70
CA ILE A 31 -3.97 5.03 7.78
C ILE A 31 -2.54 5.39 8.19
N GLU A 32 -2.02 4.66 9.17
CA GLU A 32 -0.61 4.75 9.55
C GLU A 32 0.03 3.37 9.46
N SER A 33 1.10 3.25 8.69
CA SER A 33 1.85 2.02 8.51
C SER A 33 3.27 2.18 9.05
N ARG A 34 3.71 1.25 9.89
CA ARG A 34 5.08 1.10 10.37
C ARG A 34 5.66 -0.18 9.77
N VAL A 35 6.65 -0.05 8.91
CA VAL A 35 7.28 -1.17 8.20
C VAL A 35 8.73 -1.30 8.64
N ALA A 36 9.17 -2.52 8.94
CA ALA A 36 10.55 -2.84 9.25
C ALA A 36 10.96 -4.17 8.62
N PHE A 37 12.20 -4.24 8.11
CA PHE A 37 12.80 -5.51 7.70
C PHE A 37 13.07 -6.40 8.92
N THR A 38 12.89 -7.71 8.77
CA THR A 38 13.06 -8.69 9.85
C THR A 38 14.10 -9.75 9.54
N GLY A 39 14.65 -10.40 10.56
CA GLY A 39 15.53 -11.57 10.43
C GLY A 39 16.82 -11.28 9.64
N MET A 40 17.28 -12.27 8.88
CA MET A 40 18.49 -12.17 8.04
C MET A 40 18.39 -11.09 6.95
N ALA A 41 17.18 -10.69 6.54
CA ALA A 41 17.00 -9.59 5.58
C ALA A 41 17.51 -8.25 6.12
N SER A 42 17.50 -8.07 7.45
CA SER A 42 18.06 -6.88 8.11
C SER A 42 19.58 -6.76 8.00
N TRP A 43 20.29 -7.87 7.75
CA TRP A 43 21.74 -7.89 7.56
C TRP A 43 22.17 -7.40 6.17
N PHE A 44 21.31 -7.57 5.16
CA PHE A 44 21.57 -7.12 3.78
C PHE A 44 21.02 -5.72 3.49
N SER A 45 19.95 -5.31 4.19
CA SER A 45 19.40 -3.96 4.11
C SER A 45 18.60 -3.64 5.37
N SER A 46 19.02 -2.62 6.12
CA SER A 46 18.26 -2.11 7.26
C SER A 46 17.30 -1.02 6.80
N GLY A 47 16.06 -1.05 7.27
CA GLY A 47 15.12 0.01 6.97
C GLY A 47 13.92 -0.02 7.88
N ARG A 48 13.52 1.16 8.34
CA ARG A 48 12.27 1.39 9.06
C ARG A 48 11.58 2.55 8.38
N MET A 49 10.31 2.38 8.05
CA MET A 49 9.50 3.43 7.43
C MET A 49 8.20 3.56 8.19
N VAL A 50 7.83 4.80 8.50
CA VAL A 50 6.51 5.17 9.00
C VAL A 50 5.84 5.98 7.90
N THR A 51 4.67 5.52 7.46
CA THR A 51 3.87 6.20 6.45
C THR A 51 2.51 6.52 7.03
N ARG A 52 2.11 7.79 7.01
CA ARG A 52 0.83 8.26 7.48
C ARG A 52 0.10 8.96 6.35
N VAL A 53 -1.18 8.65 6.21
CA VAL A 53 -2.11 9.33 5.32
C VAL A 53 -3.36 9.73 6.08
N GLU A 54 -3.91 10.87 5.71
CA GLU A 54 -5.19 11.38 6.17
C GLU A 54 -5.95 12.00 5.01
N GLY A 55 -7.27 11.91 5.05
CA GLY A 55 -8.14 12.43 4.01
C GLY A 55 -9.61 12.39 4.38
N VAL A 56 -10.43 12.83 3.42
CA VAL A 56 -11.88 12.85 3.51
C VAL A 56 -12.49 11.97 2.44
N TRP A 57 -13.75 11.61 2.63
CA TRP A 57 -14.51 10.83 1.66
C TRP A 57 -15.41 11.74 0.83
N ALA A 58 -15.40 11.55 -0.48
CA ALA A 58 -16.38 12.12 -1.40
C ALA A 58 -17.22 10.98 -1.98
N GLY A 59 -18.26 10.60 -1.23
CA GLY A 59 -18.92 9.31 -1.43
C GLY A 59 -17.94 8.18 -1.09
N ASP A 60 -17.68 7.31 -2.06
CA ASP A 60 -16.84 6.13 -1.89
C ASP A 60 -15.36 6.44 -2.26
N ALA A 61 -15.13 7.59 -2.91
CA ALA A 61 -13.81 8.02 -3.35
C ALA A 61 -12.99 8.65 -2.21
N ALA A 62 -11.74 8.21 -2.08
CA ALA A 62 -10.77 8.77 -1.14
C ALA A 62 -10.21 10.10 -1.69
N GLN A 63 -10.32 11.17 -0.92
CA GLN A 63 -9.65 12.44 -1.17
C GLN A 63 -8.59 12.68 -0.10
N PRO A 64 -7.32 12.30 -0.35
CA PRO A 64 -6.25 12.59 0.60
C PRO A 64 -6.12 14.08 0.81
N SER A 65 -5.81 14.48 2.05
CA SER A 65 -5.36 15.83 2.38
C SER A 65 -3.85 15.86 2.58
N ARG A 66 -3.27 14.79 3.11
CA ARG A 66 -1.84 14.69 3.37
C ARG A 66 -1.32 13.26 3.36
N TYR A 67 -0.16 13.08 2.76
CA TYR A 67 0.64 11.84 2.80
C TYR A 67 2.05 12.17 3.27
N ARG A 68 2.54 11.44 4.27
CA ARG A 68 3.92 11.55 4.76
C ARG A 68 4.50 10.16 4.92
N SER A 69 5.66 9.92 4.32
CA SER A 69 6.45 8.71 4.52
C SER A 69 7.83 9.11 5.01
N GLU A 70 8.31 8.53 6.10
CA GLU A 70 9.62 8.87 6.65
C GLU A 70 10.29 7.72 7.38
N GLY A 71 11.62 7.76 7.46
CA GLY A 71 12.39 6.78 8.18
C GLY A 71 13.79 6.64 7.62
N THR A 72 14.31 5.42 7.61
CA THR A 72 15.66 5.13 7.13
C THR A 72 15.66 3.99 6.13
N TRP A 73 16.56 4.07 5.14
CA TRP A 73 16.83 3.02 4.18
C TRP A 73 18.34 2.88 4.02
N ARG A 74 18.89 1.71 4.37
CA ARG A 74 20.34 1.43 4.41
C ARG A 74 21.11 2.47 5.24
N GLY A 75 20.54 2.86 6.37
CA GLY A 75 21.11 3.89 7.26
C GLY A 75 20.81 5.34 6.82
N GLU A 76 20.45 5.58 5.57
CA GLU A 76 20.19 6.93 5.06
C GLU A 76 18.77 7.39 5.35
N PRO A 77 18.57 8.65 5.79
CA PRO A 77 17.23 9.18 6.02
C PRO A 77 16.45 9.26 4.72
N ARG A 78 15.18 8.88 4.79
CA ARG A 78 14.22 8.99 3.69
C ARG A 78 12.99 9.72 4.17
N GLN A 79 12.52 10.67 3.36
CA GLN A 79 11.27 11.35 3.65
C GLN A 79 10.57 11.79 2.38
N VAL A 80 9.25 11.66 2.37
CA VAL A 80 8.34 12.25 1.40
C VAL A 80 7.21 12.93 2.17
N THR A 81 6.81 14.11 1.72
CA THR A 81 5.56 14.74 2.18
C THR A 81 4.84 15.33 0.99
N LEU A 82 3.62 14.86 0.75
CA LEU A 82 2.68 15.39 -0.23
C LEU A 82 1.51 16.00 0.54
N ASP A 83 1.16 17.24 0.21
CA ASP A 83 -0.13 17.82 0.58
C ASP A 83 -1.04 17.82 -0.65
N TYR A 84 -2.35 17.86 -0.43
CA TYR A 84 -3.34 17.81 -1.52
C TYR A 84 -4.29 19.03 -1.51
N PRO A 85 -3.77 20.27 -1.65
CA PRO A 85 -4.64 21.44 -1.77
C PRO A 85 -5.57 21.29 -2.99
N ALA A 86 -6.87 21.45 -2.77
CA ALA A 86 -7.89 21.25 -3.81
C ALA A 86 -7.78 19.89 -4.54
N GLY A 87 -7.34 18.84 -3.83
CA GLY A 87 -7.20 17.49 -4.37
C GLY A 87 -6.01 17.28 -5.32
N GLN A 88 -5.09 18.25 -5.41
CA GLN A 88 -3.90 18.15 -6.26
C GLN A 88 -2.64 17.89 -5.43
N PRO A 89 -1.83 16.85 -5.72
CA PRO A 89 -0.62 16.58 -4.96
C PRO A 89 0.42 17.68 -5.16
N VAL A 90 0.98 18.15 -4.05
CA VAL A 90 2.08 19.08 -4.01
C VAL A 90 3.19 18.48 -3.15
N LEU A 91 4.34 18.23 -3.76
CA LEU A 91 5.53 17.75 -3.06
C LEU A 91 6.11 18.85 -2.17
N ARG A 92 5.91 18.71 -0.86
CA ARG A 92 6.40 19.64 0.16
C ARG A 92 7.80 19.30 0.63
N ARG A 93 8.12 18.00 0.71
CA ARG A 93 9.42 17.54 1.18
C ARG A 93 9.81 16.24 0.50
N LEU A 94 11.07 16.17 0.11
CA LEU A 94 11.71 14.99 -0.43
C LEU A 94 13.12 14.89 0.15
N VAL A 95 13.45 13.76 0.76
CA VAL A 95 14.77 13.47 1.33
C VAL A 95 15.21 12.08 0.86
N PRO A 96 16.38 11.97 0.19
CA PRO A 96 17.18 13.08 -0.33
C PRO A 96 16.39 13.89 -1.38
N ALA A 97 16.67 15.19 -1.52
CA ALA A 97 15.94 16.05 -2.46
C ALA A 97 16.11 15.62 -3.93
N HIS A 98 17.18 14.88 -4.22
CA HIS A 98 17.45 14.29 -5.52
C HIS A 98 17.96 12.86 -5.35
N ASP A 99 17.43 11.93 -6.14
CA ASP A 99 17.96 10.57 -6.30
C ASP A 99 18.50 10.46 -7.73
N PRO A 100 19.84 10.49 -7.94
CA PRO A 100 20.41 10.48 -9.28
C PRO A 100 20.11 9.18 -10.04
N ASN A 101 19.79 8.12 -9.31
CA ASN A 101 19.45 6.82 -9.87
C ASN A 101 17.96 6.72 -10.24
N ARG A 102 17.18 7.79 -10.13
CA ARG A 102 15.75 7.80 -10.46
C ARG A 102 15.40 8.93 -11.42
N GLU A 103 14.62 8.59 -12.44
CA GLU A 103 13.99 9.59 -13.32
C GLU A 103 12.97 10.42 -12.51
N PRO A 104 12.89 11.75 -12.69
CA PRO A 104 11.85 12.54 -12.05
C PRO A 104 10.47 12.18 -12.63
N VAL A 105 9.41 12.40 -11.85
CA VAL A 105 8.04 12.35 -12.36
C VAL A 105 7.67 13.75 -12.90
N PRO A 106 7.36 13.89 -14.21
CA PRO A 106 6.94 15.17 -14.78
C PRO A 106 5.71 15.75 -14.05
N PRO A 107 5.65 17.07 -13.77
CA PRO A 107 4.52 17.68 -13.07
C PRO A 107 3.13 17.36 -13.66
N PRO A 108 2.93 17.35 -15.00
CA PRO A 108 1.63 16.99 -15.58
C PRO A 108 1.17 15.56 -15.26
N LEU A 109 2.10 14.65 -14.96
CA LEU A 109 1.78 13.27 -14.59
C LEU A 109 1.47 13.11 -13.09
N GLN A 110 1.75 14.13 -12.26
CA GLN A 110 1.45 14.12 -10.84
C GLN A 110 0.00 14.52 -10.57
N SER A 111 -0.60 15.37 -11.40
CA SER A 111 -1.98 15.84 -11.18
C SER A 111 -3.02 14.71 -11.16
N HIS A 112 -4.11 14.91 -10.41
CA HIS A 112 -5.22 13.96 -10.29
C HIS A 112 -4.82 12.56 -9.82
N THR A 113 -3.82 12.47 -8.95
CA THR A 113 -3.40 11.21 -8.31
C THR A 113 -3.72 11.22 -6.82
N ILE A 114 -3.81 10.03 -6.24
CA ILE A 114 -3.80 9.80 -4.80
C ILE A 114 -2.55 9.02 -4.38
N ASP A 115 -2.29 8.87 -3.09
CA ASP A 115 -1.21 8.00 -2.61
C ASP A 115 -1.68 6.53 -2.50
N SER A 116 -0.72 5.62 -2.31
CA SER A 116 -0.99 4.18 -2.25
C SER A 116 -1.83 3.74 -1.05
N LEU A 117 -1.75 4.43 0.09
CA LEU A 117 -2.57 4.10 1.26
C LEU A 117 -3.99 4.67 1.11
N SER A 118 -4.16 5.82 0.45
CA SER A 118 -5.49 6.30 0.05
C SER A 118 -6.17 5.36 -0.96
N ALA A 119 -5.41 4.81 -1.92
CA ALA A 119 -5.94 3.79 -2.84
C ALA A 119 -6.36 2.51 -2.09
N LEU A 120 -5.61 2.10 -1.07
CA LEU A 120 -6.01 0.99 -0.18
C LEU A 120 -7.28 1.33 0.62
N ALA A 121 -7.38 2.54 1.16
CA ALA A 121 -8.57 2.99 1.87
C ALA A 121 -9.81 2.92 0.96
N GLN A 122 -9.68 3.44 -0.26
CA GLN A 122 -10.74 3.41 -1.27
C GLN A 122 -11.16 1.98 -1.60
N LEU A 123 -10.21 1.07 -1.88
CA LEU A 123 -10.52 -0.35 -2.11
C LEU A 123 -11.26 -0.97 -0.92
N SER A 124 -10.80 -0.72 0.31
CA SER A 124 -11.45 -1.21 1.52
C SER A 124 -12.91 -0.73 1.63
N ARG A 125 -13.18 0.55 1.29
CA ARG A 125 -14.53 1.12 1.27
C ARG A 125 -15.39 0.52 0.16
N THR A 126 -14.87 0.45 -1.07
CA THR A 126 -15.55 -0.15 -2.22
C THR A 126 -15.98 -1.60 -1.92
N VAL A 127 -15.11 -2.41 -1.30
CA VAL A 127 -15.45 -3.80 -0.93
C VAL A 127 -16.48 -3.85 0.21
N GLU A 128 -16.39 -2.96 1.19
CA GLU A 128 -17.35 -2.85 2.29
C GLU A 128 -18.76 -2.50 1.78
N GLU A 129 -18.87 -1.59 0.81
CA GLU A 129 -20.16 -1.10 0.30
C GLU A 129 -20.77 -2.01 -0.77
N THR A 130 -19.93 -2.56 -1.66
CA THR A 130 -20.41 -3.28 -2.85
C THR A 130 -20.21 -4.80 -2.77
N GLY A 131 -19.35 -5.27 -1.86
CA GLY A 131 -18.89 -6.66 -1.83
C GLY A 131 -17.99 -7.02 -3.02
N ARG A 132 -17.52 -6.03 -3.80
CA ARG A 132 -16.71 -6.19 -5.00
C ARG A 132 -15.48 -5.27 -4.99
N CYS A 133 -14.55 -5.49 -5.91
CA CYS A 133 -13.23 -4.87 -5.91
C CYS A 133 -13.00 -3.93 -7.10
N GLU A 134 -14.04 -3.56 -7.85
CA GLU A 134 -13.88 -2.71 -9.04
C GLU A 134 -13.35 -1.34 -8.66
N GLU A 135 -12.07 -1.13 -8.94
CA GLU A 135 -11.39 0.10 -8.57
C GLU A 135 -10.35 0.48 -9.62
N ARG A 136 -10.10 1.78 -9.77
CA ARG A 136 -8.98 2.28 -10.54
C ARG A 136 -8.40 3.52 -9.88
N ALA A 137 -7.09 3.57 -9.77
CA ALA A 137 -6.43 4.73 -9.20
C ALA A 137 -5.18 5.11 -9.98
N ALA A 138 -5.02 6.41 -10.12
CA ALA A 138 -3.78 7.05 -10.49
C ALA A 138 -2.99 7.30 -9.19
N ILE A 139 -1.84 6.65 -9.02
CA ILE A 139 -1.05 6.71 -7.79
C ILE A 139 0.23 7.52 -8.00
N PHE A 140 0.50 8.48 -7.11
CA PHE A 140 1.78 9.17 -6.99
C PHE A 140 2.24 9.14 -5.52
N ASP A 141 3.41 8.54 -5.27
CA ASP A 141 3.97 8.39 -3.92
C ASP A 141 5.14 9.37 -3.63
N GLY A 142 5.30 10.40 -4.48
CA GLY A 142 6.39 11.37 -4.43
C GLY A 142 7.62 10.96 -5.25
N HIS A 143 7.80 9.66 -5.52
CA HIS A 143 8.92 9.15 -6.34
C HIS A 143 8.46 8.52 -7.64
N ARG A 144 7.26 7.93 -7.66
CA ARG A 144 6.77 7.12 -8.77
C ARG A 144 5.34 7.47 -9.06
N ARG A 145 5.01 7.47 -10.35
CA ARG A 145 3.65 7.57 -10.87
C ARG A 145 3.27 6.23 -11.47
N GLY A 146 2.15 5.66 -11.07
CA GLY A 146 1.64 4.41 -11.64
C GLY A 146 0.13 4.30 -11.58
N ASN A 147 -0.47 3.55 -12.51
CA ASN A 147 -1.90 3.23 -12.48
C ASN A 147 -2.11 1.86 -11.86
N VAL A 148 -3.20 1.71 -11.10
CA VAL A 148 -3.70 0.41 -10.67
C VAL A 148 -5.12 0.23 -11.16
N VAL A 149 -5.43 -0.98 -11.63
CA VAL A 149 -6.80 -1.43 -11.94
C VAL A 149 -7.06 -2.70 -11.14
N ILE A 150 -8.19 -2.74 -10.44
CA ILE A 150 -8.56 -3.82 -9.53
C ILE A 150 -9.92 -4.37 -9.95
N ARG A 151 -10.08 -5.69 -9.90
CA ARG A 151 -11.32 -6.40 -10.27
C ARG A 151 -11.58 -7.56 -9.33
N THR A 152 -12.87 -7.90 -9.17
CA THR A 152 -13.25 -9.11 -8.45
C THR A 152 -12.94 -10.35 -9.29
N LEU A 153 -12.24 -11.30 -8.69
CA LEU A 153 -11.93 -12.61 -9.27
C LEU A 153 -12.73 -13.75 -8.62
N GLY A 154 -13.63 -13.43 -7.68
CA GLY A 154 -14.45 -14.39 -6.95
C GLY A 154 -14.26 -14.28 -5.43
N ARG A 155 -14.52 -15.39 -4.74
CA ARG A 155 -14.33 -15.56 -3.31
C ARG A 155 -13.56 -16.84 -3.07
N ASP A 156 -12.64 -16.81 -2.12
CA ASP A 156 -11.88 -17.98 -1.68
C ASP A 156 -12.06 -18.16 -0.18
N TYR A 157 -12.09 -19.42 0.27
CA TYR A 157 -11.88 -19.74 1.68
C TYR A 157 -10.38 -19.86 1.94
N LEU A 158 -9.86 -19.04 2.86
CA LEU A 158 -8.46 -19.06 3.24
C LEU A 158 -8.28 -19.86 4.54
N PRO A 159 -7.39 -20.87 4.55
CA PRO A 159 -7.02 -21.55 5.79
C PRO A 159 -6.28 -20.58 6.72
N PRO A 160 -6.24 -20.88 8.03
CA PRO A 160 -5.50 -20.05 8.98
C PRO A 160 -4.01 -19.99 8.65
N HIS A 161 -3.44 -18.78 8.67
CA HIS A 161 -2.00 -18.52 8.64
C HIS A 161 -1.60 -17.76 9.91
N GLY A 162 -1.42 -18.50 10.99
CA GLY A 162 -1.37 -17.93 12.35
C GLY A 162 -2.76 -17.68 12.95
N PRO A 163 -2.85 -17.04 14.13
CA PRO A 163 -4.08 -16.97 14.91
C PRO A 163 -5.04 -15.84 14.50
N ALA A 164 -4.62 -14.90 13.65
CA ALA A 164 -5.38 -13.66 13.46
C ALA A 164 -6.62 -13.81 12.58
N TRP A 165 -6.57 -14.67 11.56
CA TRP A 165 -7.68 -14.77 10.62
C TRP A 165 -7.69 -16.05 9.78
N SER A 166 -8.89 -16.56 9.54
CA SER A 166 -9.23 -17.59 8.55
C SER A 166 -10.69 -17.41 8.15
N GLY A 167 -11.07 -17.79 6.94
CA GLY A 167 -12.45 -17.68 6.49
C GLY A 167 -12.59 -17.33 5.02
N GLU A 168 -13.80 -16.97 4.62
CA GLU A 168 -14.07 -16.49 3.26
C GLU A 168 -13.56 -15.05 3.08
N ALA A 169 -12.90 -14.78 1.95
CA ALA A 169 -12.49 -13.46 1.52
C ALA A 169 -12.84 -13.20 0.05
N VAL A 170 -13.12 -11.93 -0.28
CA VAL A 170 -13.27 -11.49 -1.67
C VAL A 170 -11.88 -11.47 -2.30
N ARG A 171 -11.69 -12.20 -3.40
CA ARG A 171 -10.44 -12.23 -4.15
C ARG A 171 -10.40 -11.07 -5.14
N CYS A 172 -9.56 -10.09 -4.89
CA CYS A 172 -9.36 -8.92 -5.73
C CYS A 172 -8.05 -9.06 -6.53
N GLY A 173 -8.16 -9.24 -7.85
CA GLY A 173 -6.99 -9.21 -8.73
C GLY A 173 -6.66 -7.77 -9.11
N PHE A 174 -5.39 -7.39 -9.06
CA PHE A 174 -4.94 -6.06 -9.46
C PHE A 174 -3.80 -6.11 -10.47
N VAL A 175 -3.79 -5.11 -11.36
CA VAL A 175 -2.73 -4.87 -12.32
C VAL A 175 -2.18 -3.46 -12.06
N ALA A 176 -0.91 -3.38 -11.67
CA ALA A 176 -0.20 -2.13 -11.40
C ALA A 176 0.81 -1.84 -12.51
N ARG A 177 0.71 -0.68 -13.16
CA ARG A 177 1.63 -0.25 -14.21
C ARG A 177 2.29 1.06 -13.82
N GLN A 178 3.61 1.04 -13.67
CA GLN A 178 4.38 2.27 -13.49
C GLN A 178 4.44 3.06 -14.81
N ILE A 179 4.33 4.38 -14.71
CA ILE A 179 4.28 5.32 -15.85
C ILE A 179 5.50 6.24 -15.83
N ALA A 180 5.93 6.67 -14.65
CA ALA A 180 7.12 7.52 -14.49
C ALA A 180 7.77 7.28 -13.13
N GLY A 181 9.00 7.78 -12.97
CA GLY A 181 9.78 7.58 -11.74
C GLY A 181 10.60 6.29 -11.73
N PHE A 182 10.95 5.74 -12.90
CA PHE A 182 11.77 4.53 -13.01
C PHE A 182 13.16 4.76 -12.45
N ARG A 183 13.76 3.71 -11.88
CA ARG A 183 15.17 3.75 -11.56
C ARG A 183 15.98 3.49 -12.83
N ARG A 184 17.17 4.07 -12.91
CA ARG A 184 18.08 3.88 -14.05
C ARG A 184 18.65 2.46 -14.11
N ASP A 185 18.69 1.77 -12.96
CA ASP A 185 19.09 0.37 -12.84
C ASP A 185 17.92 -0.62 -12.99
N ASP A 186 16.71 -0.15 -13.29
CA ASP A 186 15.57 -1.04 -13.54
C ASP A 186 15.70 -1.70 -14.93
N GLY A 187 15.52 -3.02 -14.98
CA GLY A 187 15.42 -3.77 -16.24
C GLY A 187 14.11 -3.52 -16.98
N GLU A 188 13.96 -4.09 -18.18
CA GLU A 188 12.74 -3.93 -19.00
C GLU A 188 11.47 -4.38 -18.28
N ASP A 189 11.56 -5.46 -17.49
CA ASP A 189 10.48 -6.01 -16.66
C ASP A 189 9.83 -4.97 -15.73
N ALA A 190 10.58 -3.97 -15.26
CA ALA A 190 10.03 -2.93 -14.39
C ALA A 190 9.00 -2.03 -15.11
N ARG A 191 9.05 -1.98 -16.45
CA ARG A 191 8.11 -1.24 -17.30
C ARG A 191 6.87 -2.08 -17.65
N GLU A 192 6.93 -3.38 -17.40
CA GLU A 192 5.80 -4.28 -17.60
C GLU A 192 4.75 -4.15 -16.49
N PRO A 193 3.45 -4.36 -16.82
CA PRO A 193 2.41 -4.44 -15.81
C PRO A 193 2.69 -5.55 -14.80
N GLN A 194 2.59 -5.19 -13.52
CA GLN A 194 2.79 -6.09 -12.40
C GLN A 194 1.42 -6.56 -11.89
N GLU A 195 1.20 -7.87 -11.90
CA GLU A 195 -0.05 -8.47 -11.45
C GLU A 195 0.06 -8.98 -10.02
N GLY A 196 -1.00 -8.81 -9.23
CA GLY A 196 -1.09 -9.37 -7.89
C GLY A 196 -2.53 -9.65 -7.47
N THR A 197 -2.68 -10.22 -6.29
CA THR A 197 -3.99 -10.56 -5.73
C THR A 197 -4.06 -10.14 -4.27
N ALA A 198 -5.12 -9.44 -3.89
CA ALA A 198 -5.45 -9.15 -2.51
C ALA A 198 -6.74 -9.90 -2.13
N TRP A 199 -6.72 -10.57 -0.99
CA TRP A 199 -7.92 -11.15 -0.39
C TRP A 199 -8.42 -10.19 0.67
N MET A 200 -9.65 -9.72 0.49
CA MET A 200 -10.28 -8.69 1.31
C MET A 200 -11.37 -9.31 2.18
N ALA A 201 -11.32 -9.05 3.48
CA ALA A 201 -12.33 -9.54 4.40
C ALA A 201 -12.48 -8.61 5.61
N ARG A 202 -13.61 -8.76 6.32
CA ARG A 202 -13.81 -8.20 7.65
C ARG A 202 -13.19 -9.16 8.68
N PRO A 203 -12.11 -8.79 9.36
CA PRO A 203 -11.40 -9.75 10.21
C PRO A 203 -12.10 -10.06 11.53
N ARG A 204 -12.99 -9.17 12.00
CA ARG A 204 -13.85 -9.38 13.17
C ARG A 204 -15.08 -8.47 13.11
N PRO A 205 -16.17 -8.77 13.84
CA PRO A 205 -17.35 -7.90 13.89
C PRO A 205 -16.99 -6.44 14.23
N GLY A 206 -17.54 -5.49 13.47
CA GLY A 206 -17.30 -4.05 13.65
C GLY A 206 -15.94 -3.53 13.13
N ALA A 207 -15.08 -4.39 12.59
CA ALA A 207 -13.88 -3.93 11.89
C ALA A 207 -14.21 -3.52 10.44
N PRO A 208 -13.52 -2.53 9.85
CA PRO A 208 -13.56 -2.30 8.40
C PRO A 208 -13.02 -3.52 7.63
N VAL A 209 -13.40 -3.64 6.36
CA VAL A 209 -12.76 -4.57 5.43
C VAL A 209 -11.31 -4.17 5.19
N LEU A 210 -10.41 -5.14 5.29
CA LEU A 210 -8.96 -4.99 5.09
C LEU A 210 -8.44 -6.10 4.18
N PRO A 211 -7.24 -5.96 3.59
CA PRO A 211 -6.52 -7.11 3.08
C PRO A 211 -6.15 -8.04 4.23
N VAL A 212 -6.52 -9.31 4.12
CA VAL A 212 -6.13 -10.40 5.04
C VAL A 212 -4.99 -11.24 4.48
N ARG A 213 -4.85 -11.25 3.15
CA ARG A 213 -3.66 -11.75 2.43
C ARG A 213 -3.41 -10.89 1.19
N VAL A 214 -2.15 -10.64 0.85
CA VAL A 214 -1.78 -10.00 -0.42
C VAL A 214 -0.61 -10.75 -1.05
N GLU A 215 -0.74 -11.10 -2.31
CA GLU A 215 0.33 -11.65 -3.14
C GLU A 215 0.72 -10.61 -4.21
N MET A 216 2.01 -10.33 -4.31
CA MET A 216 2.53 -9.35 -5.26
C MET A 216 3.95 -9.70 -5.71
N PRO A 217 4.39 -9.27 -6.90
CA PRO A 217 5.77 -9.41 -7.32
C PRO A 217 6.68 -8.54 -6.45
N GLY A 218 7.77 -9.12 -5.96
CA GLY A 218 8.85 -8.41 -5.30
C GLY A 218 9.99 -8.13 -6.27
N ARG A 219 10.59 -6.94 -6.16
CA ARG A 219 11.68 -6.50 -7.05
C ARG A 219 12.92 -7.41 -7.03
N TRP A 220 13.20 -8.06 -5.89
CA TRP A 220 14.45 -8.83 -5.69
C TRP A 220 14.24 -10.25 -5.19
N LEU A 221 13.11 -10.53 -4.54
CA LEU A 221 12.90 -11.76 -3.77
C LEU A 221 11.84 -12.67 -4.42
N GLY A 222 11.53 -12.44 -5.69
CA GLY A 222 10.39 -13.09 -6.35
C GLY A 222 9.07 -12.65 -5.74
N ARG A 223 8.08 -13.53 -5.72
CA ARG A 223 6.74 -13.24 -5.16
C ARG A 223 6.82 -12.99 -3.65
N LEU A 224 6.21 -11.90 -3.21
CA LEU A 224 6.00 -11.57 -1.81
C LEU A 224 4.55 -11.89 -1.43
N THR A 225 4.37 -12.48 -0.25
CA THR A 225 3.06 -12.70 0.33
C THR A 225 2.96 -12.05 1.69
N ALA A 226 2.04 -11.10 1.85
CA ALA A 226 1.69 -10.50 3.13
C ALA A 226 0.51 -11.24 3.76
N TYR A 227 0.68 -11.71 5.00
CA TYR A 227 -0.36 -12.38 5.79
C TYR A 227 -0.74 -11.51 6.98
N LEU A 228 -2.04 -11.37 7.25
CA LEU A 228 -2.52 -10.80 8.52
C LEU A 228 -2.26 -11.81 9.65
N VAL A 229 -1.39 -11.45 10.60
CA VAL A 229 -0.93 -12.35 11.68
C VAL A 229 -1.35 -11.90 13.08
N GLU A 230 -1.77 -10.65 13.26
CA GLU A 230 -2.24 -10.12 14.54
C GLU A 230 -3.27 -9.00 14.36
N LEU A 231 -4.23 -8.89 15.29
CA LEU A 231 -5.22 -7.82 15.36
C LEU A 231 -5.25 -7.22 16.77
N GLY A 232 -5.43 -5.91 16.85
CA GLY A 232 -5.47 -5.18 18.11
C GLY A 232 -6.38 -3.97 18.09
N ARG A 233 -6.55 -3.39 19.28
CA ARG A 233 -7.06 -2.02 19.42
C ARG A 233 -5.99 -1.04 18.91
N PRO A 234 -6.40 0.09 18.31
CA PRO A 234 -5.46 1.12 17.86
C PRO A 234 -4.59 1.64 19.01
#